data_AF-A0A7S2GWG8-F1
#
_entry.id   AF-A0A7S2GWG8-F1
#
_cell.length_a   1.000
_cell.length_b   1.000
_cell.length_c   1.000
_cell.angle_alpha   90.00
_cell.angle_beta   90.00
_cell.angle_gamma   90.00
#
_symmetry.space_group_name_H-M   'P 1'
#
loop_
_entity.id
_entity.type
_entity.pdbx_description
1 polymer ?
#
loop_
_entity_poly.entity_id
_entity_poly.type
_entity_poly.pdbx_seq_one_letter_code
_entity_poly.pdbx_strand_id
1 'polypeptide(L)'
;VIRENSDMRALLVIILFPAVVFSWSAPFQKQGSRHRCQVVSGKRRTNLLFASPLEVDKTADGAASSMDQKEIPPIQEQFRMFLELSKPYFLEDPQAKWLLGGVVLLTLANSGVSVAFSYLSRDFWSALNAKDTETFQQVLVKFGGALALGVPVVVLSQFQRETLALSWREWMTERMLTLYLGASPETIDAVYGAPLPPPSPSTDDPETTSPTLPHSMIEKFVAGGAYYAIESQRTGGVTLDNPDQRITEDVRSFTKSSLSFSLTILRSVVDLASFSAILWSIYPVLFGVIIVYASVGTGVTVVLGKRLINLNYDALQREADM
;
A
#
# COMPACT_ATOMS: atom_id res chain seq x y z
N VAL A 1 -35.76 20.16 28.95
CA VAL A 1 -34.33 20.02 29.30
C VAL A 1 -33.83 18.57 29.32
N ILE A 2 -34.63 17.55 29.74
CA ILE A 2 -34.16 16.14 29.76
C ILE A 2 -34.39 15.37 28.43
N ARG A 3 -35.35 15.80 27.59
CA ARG A 3 -35.67 15.15 26.30
C ARG A 3 -34.65 15.44 25.17
N GLU A 4 -33.79 16.45 25.35
CA GLU A 4 -32.85 16.92 24.32
C GLU A 4 -31.49 16.20 24.39
N ASN A 5 -31.17 15.58 25.53
CA ASN A 5 -29.88 14.92 25.76
C ASN A 5 -29.85 13.45 25.30
N SER A 6 -31.02 12.80 25.13
CA SER A 6 -31.09 11.43 24.59
C SER A 6 -30.73 11.38 23.12
N ASP A 7 -31.17 12.37 22.34
CA ASP A 7 -30.93 12.42 20.89
C ASP A 7 -29.46 12.76 20.59
N MET A 8 -28.85 13.61 21.42
CA MET A 8 -27.44 14.00 21.29
C MET A 8 -26.48 12.84 21.61
N ARG A 9 -26.83 11.99 22.59
CA ARG A 9 -26.08 10.76 22.92
C ARG A 9 -26.27 9.67 21.87
N ALA A 10 -27.46 9.54 21.30
CA ALA A 10 -27.72 8.62 20.20
C ALA A 10 -26.89 9.00 18.95
N LEU A 11 -26.76 10.29 18.64
CA LEU A 11 -25.92 10.79 17.55
C LEU A 11 -24.42 10.56 17.79
N LEU A 12 -23.93 10.77 19.01
CA LEU A 12 -22.53 10.47 19.36
C LEU A 12 -22.23 8.97 19.22
N VAL A 13 -23.17 8.09 19.56
CA VAL A 13 -23.01 6.63 19.39
C VAL A 13 -23.12 6.23 17.92
N ILE A 14 -24.02 6.82 17.13
CA ILE A 14 -24.12 6.54 15.69
C ILE A 14 -22.85 6.97 14.93
N ILE A 15 -22.17 8.04 15.39
CA ILE A 15 -20.91 8.53 14.79
C ILE A 15 -19.69 7.76 15.32
N LEU A 16 -19.66 7.39 16.61
CA LEU A 16 -18.48 6.76 17.24
C LEU A 16 -18.47 5.23 17.23
N PHE A 17 -19.62 4.56 17.18
CA PHE A 17 -19.69 3.08 17.24
C PHE A 17 -19.26 2.36 15.95
N PRO A 18 -19.51 2.90 14.73
CA PRO A 18 -18.90 2.36 13.52
C PRO A 18 -17.38 2.40 13.61
N ALA A 19 -16.79 3.41 14.24
CA ALA A 19 -15.35 3.52 14.42
C ALA A 19 -14.80 2.44 15.37
N VAL A 20 -15.52 2.07 16.44
CA VAL A 20 -15.06 1.05 17.40
C VAL A 20 -15.17 -0.37 16.83
N VAL A 21 -16.22 -0.69 16.08
CA VAL A 21 -16.39 -2.01 15.43
C VAL A 21 -15.50 -2.17 14.20
N PHE A 22 -15.27 -1.10 13.42
CA PHE A 22 -14.36 -1.16 12.25
C PHE A 22 -12.88 -0.94 12.60
N SER A 23 -12.54 -0.39 13.76
CA SER A 23 -11.14 -0.32 14.25
C SER A 23 -10.55 -1.70 14.55
N TRP A 24 -11.36 -2.76 14.58
CA TRP A 24 -10.88 -4.15 14.72
C TRP A 24 -10.36 -4.78 13.41
N SER A 25 -10.47 -4.10 12.27
CA SER A 25 -9.87 -4.52 10.99
C SER A 25 -8.54 -3.81 10.68
N ALA A 26 -7.86 -3.28 11.69
CA ALA A 26 -6.43 -2.98 11.54
C ALA A 26 -5.68 -4.32 11.52
N PRO A 27 -5.04 -4.73 10.41
CA PRO A 27 -4.12 -5.85 10.49
C PRO A 27 -3.08 -5.47 11.55
N PHE A 28 -2.97 -6.30 12.58
CA PHE A 28 -1.91 -6.26 13.57
C PHE A 28 -0.59 -6.40 12.79
N GLN A 29 -0.04 -5.27 12.34
CA GLN A 29 1.28 -5.16 11.75
C GLN A 29 2.22 -5.47 12.89
N LYS A 30 2.57 -6.75 12.99
CA LYS A 30 3.65 -7.29 13.80
C LYS A 30 4.81 -6.33 13.61
N GLN A 31 5.14 -5.59 14.67
CA GLN A 31 6.26 -4.65 14.69
C GLN A 31 7.50 -5.49 14.36
N GLY A 32 7.88 -5.47 13.09
CA GLY A 32 9.09 -6.12 12.60
C GLY A 32 10.23 -5.52 13.41
N SER A 33 10.84 -6.36 14.23
CA SER A 33 12.03 -6.02 14.99
C SER A 33 12.99 -5.33 14.02
N ARG A 34 13.30 -4.05 14.27
CA ARG A 34 14.33 -3.32 13.55
C ARG A 34 15.62 -4.13 13.74
N HIS A 35 15.94 -5.01 12.80
CA HIS A 35 17.29 -5.52 12.65
C HIS A 35 18.13 -4.33 12.22
N ARG A 36 18.70 -3.69 13.24
CA ARG A 36 19.79 -2.75 13.13
C ARG A 36 20.85 -3.45 12.30
N CYS A 37 21.04 -3.02 11.05
CA CYS A 37 22.23 -3.35 10.28
C CYS A 37 23.42 -2.82 11.07
N GLN A 38 24.00 -3.68 11.90
CA GLN A 38 25.25 -3.42 12.55
C GLN A 38 26.31 -3.61 11.47
N VAL A 39 26.82 -2.50 10.94
CA VAL A 39 28.03 -2.50 10.13
C VAL A 39 29.12 -3.12 10.99
N VAL A 40 29.46 -4.37 10.70
CA VAL A 40 30.60 -5.06 11.29
C VAL A 40 31.84 -4.40 10.71
N SER A 41 32.31 -3.34 11.37
CA SER A 41 33.63 -2.78 11.16
C SER A 41 34.67 -3.81 11.62
N GLY A 42 35.06 -4.68 10.69
CA GLY A 42 36.20 -5.59 10.85
C GLY A 42 37.49 -4.80 11.00
N LYS A 43 37.88 -4.53 12.25
CA LYS A 43 39.15 -3.90 12.61
C LYS A 43 40.29 -4.90 12.41
N ARG A 44 40.82 -5.02 11.18
CA ARG A 44 42.16 -5.58 10.98
C ARG A 44 43.18 -4.45 11.08
N ARG A 45 43.82 -4.39 12.25
CA ARG A 45 45.11 -3.71 12.43
C ARG A 45 46.16 -4.43 11.60
N THR A 46 46.75 -3.74 10.62
CA THR A 46 48.11 -4.02 10.16
C THR A 46 48.82 -2.69 10.01
N ASN A 47 49.87 -2.53 10.82
CA ASN A 47 50.72 -1.36 10.88
C ASN A 47 51.72 -1.35 9.71
N LEU A 48 52.00 -0.13 9.24
CA LEU A 48 53.29 0.37 8.74
C LEU A 48 53.86 -0.26 7.46
N LEU A 49 53.88 0.54 6.38
CA LEU A 49 55.11 1.09 5.81
C LEU A 49 54.81 2.29 4.90
N PHE A 50 55.71 3.27 4.97
CA PHE A 50 55.74 4.57 4.32
C PHE A 50 55.31 4.58 2.84
N ALA A 51 54.41 5.49 2.49
CA ALA A 51 54.35 6.12 1.17
C ALA A 51 53.88 7.57 1.35
N SER A 52 54.56 8.47 0.64
CA SER A 52 54.60 9.93 0.74
C SER A 52 53.22 10.64 0.76
N PRO A 53 53.11 11.86 1.33
CA PRO A 53 51.92 12.67 1.17
C PRO A 53 51.85 13.14 -0.29
N LEU A 54 50.94 12.56 -1.08
CA LEU A 54 50.49 13.23 -2.29
C LEU A 54 49.59 14.38 -1.87
N GLU A 55 50.08 15.58 -2.15
CA GLU A 55 49.36 16.84 -2.12
C GLU A 55 47.94 16.65 -2.67
N VAL A 56 46.93 16.77 -1.81
CA VAL A 56 45.54 16.86 -2.26
C VAL A 56 45.40 18.23 -2.91
N ASP A 57 45.43 18.23 -4.24
CA ASP A 57 45.16 19.40 -5.05
C ASP A 57 43.75 19.93 -4.72
N LYS A 58 43.71 21.11 -4.09
CA LYS A 58 42.49 21.82 -3.68
C LYS A 58 41.80 22.53 -4.85
N THR A 59 41.86 21.98 -6.06
CA THR A 59 41.20 22.55 -7.25
C THR A 59 39.94 21.78 -7.67
N ALA A 60 39.55 20.75 -6.91
CA ALA A 60 38.34 19.97 -7.17
C ALA A 60 37.10 20.38 -6.34
N ASP A 61 37.13 21.51 -5.62
CA ASP A 61 35.98 22.03 -4.86
C ASP A 61 34.86 22.59 -5.77
N GLY A 62 35.01 22.52 -7.09
CA GLY A 62 34.02 22.95 -8.09
C GLY A 62 33.17 21.84 -8.72
N ALA A 63 33.41 20.56 -8.40
CA ALA A 63 32.77 19.43 -9.10
C ALA A 63 31.80 18.60 -8.24
N ALA A 64 31.51 19.03 -7.01
CA ALA A 64 30.55 18.39 -6.11
C ALA A 64 29.15 19.04 -6.14
N SER A 65 28.79 19.72 -7.23
CA SER A 65 27.47 20.37 -7.39
C SER A 65 26.87 20.08 -8.75
N SER A 66 26.53 18.82 -8.98
CA SER A 66 25.42 18.44 -9.86
C SER A 66 25.04 16.98 -9.58
N MET A 67 24.76 16.64 -8.32
CA MET A 67 23.77 15.58 -8.11
C MET A 67 22.49 16.14 -8.69
N ASP A 68 22.16 15.69 -9.89
CA ASP A 68 20.96 16.05 -10.63
C ASP A 68 19.77 15.88 -9.69
N GLN A 69 19.30 16.99 -9.10
CA GLN A 69 18.15 17.05 -8.24
C GLN A 69 16.96 16.74 -9.15
N LYS A 70 16.72 15.45 -9.39
CA LYS A 70 15.65 14.99 -10.27
C LYS A 70 14.34 15.49 -9.67
N GLU A 71 13.81 16.57 -10.24
CA GLU A 71 12.57 17.17 -9.79
C GLU A 71 11.50 16.08 -9.78
N ILE A 72 10.86 15.90 -8.63
CA ILE A 72 9.79 14.92 -8.49
C ILE A 72 8.68 15.38 -9.45
N PRO A 73 8.29 14.58 -10.45
CA PRO A 73 7.30 15.01 -11.44
C PRO A 73 6.00 15.42 -10.74
N PRO A 74 5.23 16.35 -11.31
CA PRO A 74 3.99 16.81 -10.70
C PRO A 74 3.03 15.62 -10.45
N ILE A 75 2.19 15.73 -9.40
CA ILE A 75 1.29 14.66 -8.97
C ILE A 75 0.39 14.11 -10.10
N GLN A 76 0.07 14.96 -11.08
CA GLN A 76 -0.74 14.61 -12.24
C GLN A 76 -0.02 13.62 -13.17
N GLU A 77 1.28 13.80 -13.40
CA GLU A 77 2.08 12.88 -14.22
C GLU A 77 2.30 11.56 -13.50
N GLN A 78 2.53 11.60 -12.18
CA GLN A 78 2.60 10.38 -11.36
C GLN A 78 1.30 9.58 -11.46
N PHE A 79 0.15 10.25 -11.40
CA PHE A 79 -1.15 9.61 -11.56
C PHE A 79 -1.37 9.08 -12.98
N ARG A 80 -0.91 9.80 -14.01
CA ARG A 80 -0.99 9.33 -15.41
C ARG A 80 -0.14 8.07 -15.61
N MET A 81 1.11 8.06 -15.14
CA MET A 81 1.97 6.88 -15.19
C MET A 81 1.36 5.71 -14.41
N PHE A 82 0.80 5.97 -13.23
CA PHE A 82 0.07 4.98 -12.45
C PHE A 82 -1.07 4.35 -13.25
N LEU A 83 -1.90 5.17 -13.89
CA LEU A 83 -3.03 4.72 -14.69
C LEU A 83 -2.57 3.95 -15.93
N GLU A 84 -1.55 4.43 -16.62
CA GLU A 84 -0.98 3.79 -17.80
C GLU A 84 -0.44 2.39 -17.46
N LEU A 85 0.19 2.25 -16.29
CA LEU A 85 0.71 0.98 -15.82
C LEU A 85 -0.39 0.00 -15.37
N SER A 86 -1.44 0.51 -14.75
CA SER A 86 -2.51 -0.31 -14.14
C SER A 86 -3.59 -0.75 -15.14
N LYS A 87 -3.92 0.11 -16.11
CA LYS A 87 -4.99 -0.09 -17.09
C LYS A 87 -4.95 -1.42 -17.87
N PRO A 88 -3.80 -1.91 -18.41
CA PRO A 88 -3.78 -3.13 -19.23
C PRO A 88 -4.35 -4.35 -18.50
N TYR A 89 -3.97 -4.58 -17.24
CA TYR A 89 -4.49 -5.70 -16.44
C TYR A 89 -6.01 -5.72 -16.34
N PHE A 90 -6.63 -4.58 -16.01
CA PHE A 90 -8.08 -4.50 -15.79
C PHE A 90 -8.91 -4.56 -17.09
N LEU A 91 -8.29 -4.32 -18.25
CA LEU A 91 -9.00 -4.30 -19.54
C LEU A 91 -8.80 -5.58 -20.36
N GLU A 92 -7.64 -6.23 -20.25
CA GLU A 92 -7.28 -7.37 -21.10
C GLU A 92 -7.80 -8.70 -20.53
N ASP A 93 -7.73 -8.91 -19.21
CA ASP A 93 -8.08 -10.19 -18.58
C ASP A 93 -9.59 -10.28 -18.22
N PRO A 94 -10.35 -11.27 -18.73
CA PRO A 94 -11.72 -11.53 -18.33
C PRO A 94 -11.88 -11.85 -16.84
N GLN A 95 -10.89 -12.50 -16.21
CA GLN A 95 -10.91 -12.85 -14.79
C GLN A 95 -10.77 -11.60 -13.92
N ALA A 96 -9.85 -10.70 -14.28
CA ALA A 96 -9.68 -9.41 -13.61
C ALA A 96 -10.96 -8.55 -13.60
N LYS A 97 -11.77 -8.59 -14.67
CA LYS A 97 -13.04 -7.84 -14.75
C LYS A 97 -14.08 -8.33 -13.75
N TRP A 98 -14.25 -9.65 -13.63
CA TRP A 98 -15.18 -10.24 -12.66
C TRP A 98 -14.72 -10.01 -11.22
N LEU A 99 -13.42 -10.11 -10.96
CA LEU A 99 -12.85 -9.80 -9.64
C LEU A 99 -13.06 -8.32 -9.28
N LEU A 100 -12.82 -7.39 -10.22
CA LEU A 100 -13.05 -5.96 -10.00
C LEU A 100 -14.54 -5.67 -9.76
N GLY A 101 -15.43 -6.22 -10.59
CA GLY A 101 -16.88 -6.07 -10.41
C GLY A 101 -17.36 -6.62 -9.06
N GLY A 102 -16.86 -7.80 -8.67
CA GLY A 102 -17.13 -8.42 -7.38
C GLY A 102 -16.64 -7.59 -6.20
N VAL A 103 -15.42 -7.05 -6.28
CA VAL A 103 -14.85 -6.17 -5.23
C VAL A 103 -15.64 -4.87 -5.10
N VAL A 104 -16.03 -4.23 -6.21
CA VAL A 104 -16.85 -3.01 -6.17
C VAL A 104 -18.22 -3.31 -5.57
N LEU A 105 -18.87 -4.38 -6.01
CA LEU A 105 -20.17 -4.81 -5.47
C LEU A 105 -20.09 -5.09 -3.96
N LEU A 106 -19.07 -5.83 -3.51
CA LEU A 106 -18.86 -6.13 -2.10
C LEU A 106 -18.51 -4.90 -1.28
N THR A 107 -17.80 -3.93 -1.87
CA THR A 107 -17.53 -2.64 -1.21
C THR A 107 -18.83 -1.87 -0.97
N LEU A 108 -19.71 -1.83 -1.97
CA LEU A 108 -21.05 -1.25 -1.83
C LEU A 108 -21.92 -2.01 -0.82
N ALA A 109 -21.87 -3.35 -0.84
CA ALA A 109 -22.58 -4.19 0.12
C ALA A 109 -22.08 -3.92 1.56
N ASN A 110 -20.78 -3.78 1.75
CA ASN A 110 -20.19 -3.44 3.03
C ASN A 110 -20.66 -2.07 3.55
N SER A 111 -20.72 -1.05 2.68
CA SER A 111 -21.34 0.24 3.01
C SER A 111 -22.83 0.09 3.37
N GLY A 112 -23.57 -0.74 2.64
CA GLY A 112 -24.97 -1.06 2.93
C GLY A 112 -25.17 -1.71 4.31
N VAL A 113 -24.29 -2.63 4.70
CA VAL A 113 -24.27 -3.22 6.06
C VAL A 113 -24.07 -2.13 7.12
N SER A 114 -23.13 -1.20 6.88
CA SER A 114 -22.88 -0.07 7.78
C SER A 114 -24.13 0.80 7.96
N VAL A 115 -24.84 1.10 6.88
CA VAL A 115 -26.10 1.87 6.91
C VAL A 115 -27.21 1.10 7.62
N ALA A 116 -27.39 -0.19 7.32
CA ALA A 116 -28.39 -1.03 7.98
C ALA A 116 -28.16 -1.11 9.50
N PHE A 117 -26.90 -1.25 9.91
CA PHE A 117 -26.51 -1.27 11.32
C PHE A 117 -26.77 0.08 12.01
N SER A 118 -26.59 1.19 11.30
CA SER A 118 -26.91 2.53 11.80
C SER A 118 -28.40 2.68 12.15
N TYR A 119 -29.30 2.23 11.26
CA TYR A 119 -30.75 2.26 11.54
C TYR A 119 -31.12 1.33 12.69
N LEU A 120 -30.55 0.13 12.69
CA LEU A 120 -30.83 -0.85 13.71
C LEU A 120 -30.42 -0.38 15.11
N SER A 121 -29.26 0.29 15.20
CA SER A 121 -28.79 0.91 16.45
C SER A 121 -29.72 2.01 16.94
N ARG A 122 -30.22 2.86 16.03
CA ARG A 122 -31.21 3.90 16.38
C ARG A 122 -32.48 3.28 16.96
N ASP A 123 -33.03 2.29 16.26
CA ASP A 123 -34.30 1.66 16.64
C ASP A 123 -34.16 0.87 17.96
N PHE A 124 -32.99 0.28 18.22
CA PHE A 124 -32.64 -0.37 19.49
C PHE A 124 -32.69 0.61 20.67
N TRP A 125 -32.02 1.76 20.55
CA TRP A 125 -32.06 2.79 21.59
C TRP A 125 -33.45 3.37 21.79
N SER A 126 -34.21 3.55 20.70
CA SER A 126 -35.59 4.01 20.77
C SER A 126 -36.48 3.03 21.53
N ALA A 127 -36.36 1.72 21.26
CA ALA A 127 -37.14 0.69 21.95
C ALA A 127 -36.81 0.62 23.45
N LEU A 128 -35.52 0.72 23.81
CA LEU A 128 -35.08 0.77 25.21
C LEU A 128 -35.63 1.99 25.95
N ASN A 129 -35.58 3.17 25.32
CA ASN A 129 -36.08 4.41 25.91
C ASN A 129 -37.61 4.41 26.05
N ALA A 130 -38.31 3.85 25.06
CA ALA A 130 -39.77 3.70 25.08
C ALA A 130 -40.26 2.58 26.00
N LYS A 131 -39.36 1.72 26.50
CA LYS A 131 -39.67 0.50 27.25
C LYS A 131 -40.65 -0.43 26.51
N ASP A 132 -40.56 -0.44 25.19
CA ASP A 132 -41.40 -1.27 24.34
C ASP A 132 -40.75 -2.65 24.17
N THR A 133 -41.28 -3.63 24.91
CA THR A 133 -40.79 -5.01 24.90
C THR A 133 -40.99 -5.70 23.56
N GLU A 134 -42.05 -5.36 22.82
CA GLU A 134 -42.37 -6.01 21.54
C GLU A 134 -41.40 -5.54 20.45
N THR A 135 -41.24 -4.22 20.31
CA THR A 135 -40.27 -3.65 19.36
C THR A 135 -38.84 -4.05 19.72
N PHE A 136 -38.51 -4.13 21.01
CA PHE A 136 -37.18 -4.56 21.45
C PHE A 136 -36.82 -5.98 20.98
N GLN A 137 -37.72 -6.95 21.13
CA GLN A 137 -37.48 -8.32 20.66
C GLN A 137 -37.32 -8.38 19.14
N GLN A 138 -38.13 -7.64 18.39
CA GLN A 138 -38.02 -7.57 16.93
C GLN A 138 -36.66 -6.99 16.50
N VAL A 139 -36.21 -5.91 17.16
CA VAL A 139 -34.91 -5.30 16.89
C VAL A 139 -33.77 -6.26 17.24
N LEU A 140 -33.90 -7.05 18.31
CA LEU A 140 -32.91 -8.06 18.69
C LEU A 140 -32.77 -9.16 17.63
N VAL A 141 -33.89 -9.65 17.07
CA VAL A 141 -33.87 -10.63 15.97
C VAL A 141 -33.26 -10.03 14.71
N LYS A 142 -33.62 -8.78 14.35
CA LYS A 142 -32.99 -8.05 13.23
C LYS A 142 -31.49 -7.89 13.43
N PHE A 143 -31.02 -7.72 14.67
CA PHE A 143 -29.60 -7.66 15.02
C PHE A 143 -28.89 -8.99 14.81
N GLY A 144 -29.49 -10.09 15.26
CA GLY A 144 -28.98 -11.44 14.97
C GLY A 144 -28.87 -11.69 13.46
N GLY A 145 -29.90 -11.34 12.69
CA GLY A 145 -29.89 -11.48 11.23
C GLY A 145 -28.85 -10.57 10.55
N ALA A 146 -28.72 -9.32 10.99
CA ALA A 146 -27.72 -8.39 10.46
C ALA A 146 -26.29 -8.87 10.71
N LEU A 147 -26.00 -9.47 11.87
CA LEU A 147 -24.70 -10.07 12.14
C LEU A 147 -24.45 -11.32 11.29
N ALA A 148 -25.44 -12.20 11.19
CA ALA A 148 -25.34 -13.44 10.42
C ALA A 148 -25.06 -13.19 8.93
N LEU A 149 -25.60 -12.11 8.36
CA LEU A 149 -25.35 -11.71 6.97
C LEU A 149 -24.15 -10.78 6.82
N GLY A 150 -23.96 -9.85 7.76
CA GLY A 150 -22.92 -8.82 7.70
C GLY A 150 -21.51 -9.39 7.82
N VAL A 151 -21.29 -10.36 8.72
CA VAL A 151 -19.96 -10.96 8.91
C VAL A 151 -19.46 -11.65 7.62
N PRO A 152 -20.23 -12.53 6.95
CA PRO A 152 -19.85 -13.08 5.65
C PRO A 152 -19.54 -12.01 4.62
N VAL A 153 -20.35 -10.94 4.52
CA VAL A 153 -20.11 -9.84 3.56
C VAL A 153 -18.75 -9.18 3.80
N VAL A 154 -18.43 -8.86 5.06
CA VAL A 154 -17.15 -8.24 5.43
C VAL A 154 -15.98 -9.16 5.10
N VAL A 155 -16.07 -10.44 5.49
CA VAL A 155 -15.00 -11.42 5.25
C VAL A 155 -14.78 -11.65 3.76
N LEU A 156 -15.86 -11.83 2.98
CA LEU A 156 -15.77 -11.99 1.52
C LEU A 156 -15.22 -10.75 0.84
N SER A 157 -15.58 -9.55 1.30
CA SER A 157 -15.02 -8.30 0.75
C SER A 157 -13.51 -8.19 0.99
N GLN A 158 -13.04 -8.65 2.15
CA GLN A 158 -11.61 -8.70 2.45
C GLN A 158 -10.89 -9.73 1.57
N PHE A 159 -11.45 -10.94 1.48
CA PHE A 159 -10.87 -12.02 0.68
C PHE A 159 -10.77 -11.64 -0.82
N GLN A 160 -11.81 -11.03 -1.37
CA GLN A 160 -11.81 -10.60 -2.78
C GLN A 160 -10.79 -9.49 -3.05
N ARG A 161 -10.63 -8.53 -2.13
CA ARG A 161 -9.59 -7.50 -2.23
C ARG A 161 -8.19 -8.12 -2.21
N GLU A 162 -7.94 -9.09 -1.33
CA GLU A 162 -6.63 -9.76 -1.25
C GLU A 162 -6.36 -10.63 -2.49
N THR A 163 -7.36 -11.35 -2.98
CA THR A 163 -7.27 -12.15 -4.21
C THR A 163 -6.97 -11.28 -5.43
N LEU A 164 -7.67 -10.15 -5.59
CA LEU A 164 -7.41 -9.20 -6.67
C LEU A 164 -6.01 -8.59 -6.56
N ALA A 165 -5.56 -8.23 -5.35
CA ALA A 165 -4.21 -7.72 -5.15
C ALA A 165 -3.12 -8.74 -5.52
N LEU A 166 -3.35 -10.02 -5.24
CA LEU A 166 -2.43 -11.11 -5.59
C LEU A 166 -2.38 -11.36 -7.09
N SER A 167 -3.53 -11.50 -7.75
CA SER A 167 -3.60 -11.72 -9.20
C SER A 167 -3.02 -10.53 -9.97
N TRP A 168 -3.30 -9.30 -9.52
CA TRP A 168 -2.70 -8.11 -10.11
C TRP A 168 -1.18 -8.05 -9.90
N ARG A 169 -0.70 -8.47 -8.72
CA ARG A 169 0.73 -8.54 -8.41
C ARG A 169 1.44 -9.55 -9.32
N GLU A 170 0.88 -10.73 -9.51
CA GLU A 170 1.41 -11.77 -10.40
C GLU A 170 1.58 -11.23 -11.82
N TRP A 171 0.51 -10.68 -12.39
CA TRP A 171 0.53 -10.08 -13.72
C TRP A 171 1.55 -8.94 -13.86
N MET A 172 1.62 -8.05 -12.86
CA MET A 172 2.55 -6.93 -12.85
C MET A 172 4.01 -7.38 -12.77
N THR A 173 4.31 -8.37 -11.93
CA THR A 173 5.66 -8.92 -11.80
C THR A 173 6.08 -9.62 -13.09
N GLU A 174 5.21 -10.42 -13.70
CA GLU A 174 5.50 -11.07 -14.99
C GLU A 174 5.78 -10.03 -16.08
N ARG A 175 4.96 -8.98 -16.16
CA ARG A 175 5.14 -7.89 -17.12
C ARG A 175 6.46 -7.15 -16.90
N MET A 176 6.79 -6.80 -15.66
CA MET A 176 8.04 -6.12 -15.31
C MET A 176 9.26 -6.99 -15.57
N LEU A 177 9.19 -8.28 -15.24
CA LEU A 177 10.27 -9.22 -15.48
C LEU A 177 10.50 -9.44 -16.98
N THR A 178 9.42 -9.53 -17.77
CA THR A 178 9.48 -9.60 -19.24
C THR A 178 10.16 -8.37 -19.83
N LEU A 179 9.83 -7.16 -19.34
CA LEU A 179 10.45 -5.91 -19.78
C LEU A 179 11.93 -5.81 -19.34
N TYR A 180 12.24 -6.24 -18.11
CA TYR A 180 13.59 -6.21 -17.54
C TYR A 180 14.55 -7.18 -18.25
N LEU A 181 14.08 -8.40 -18.54
CA LEU A 181 14.88 -9.41 -19.22
C LEU A 181 14.86 -9.25 -20.74
N GLY A 182 13.92 -8.48 -21.29
CA GLY A 182 13.68 -8.39 -22.74
C GLY A 182 13.44 -9.75 -23.42
N ALA A 183 13.10 -10.77 -22.63
CA ALA A 183 12.97 -12.16 -23.03
C ALA A 183 11.49 -12.57 -23.06
N SER A 184 11.11 -13.42 -24.03
CA SER A 184 9.73 -13.92 -24.12
C SER A 184 9.39 -14.80 -22.90
N PRO A 185 8.11 -14.89 -22.50
CA PRO A 185 7.67 -15.73 -21.37
C PRO A 185 8.16 -17.18 -21.46
N GLU A 186 8.23 -17.75 -22.67
CA GLU A 186 8.77 -19.09 -22.94
C GLU A 186 10.24 -19.24 -22.54
N THR A 187 11.03 -18.18 -22.65
CA THR A 187 12.45 -18.19 -22.29
C THR A 187 12.62 -18.14 -20.77
N ILE A 188 11.73 -17.42 -20.06
CA ILE A 188 11.74 -17.32 -18.60
C ILE A 188 11.39 -18.68 -17.99
N ASP A 189 10.34 -19.34 -18.49
CA ASP A 189 9.93 -20.67 -17.99
C ASP A 189 10.97 -21.76 -18.32
N ALA A 190 11.66 -21.64 -19.46
CA ALA A 190 12.75 -22.56 -19.80
C ALA A 190 14.00 -22.39 -18.91
N VAL A 191 14.25 -21.19 -18.37
CA VAL A 191 15.40 -20.90 -17.48
C VAL A 191 15.06 -21.18 -16.01
N TYR A 192 13.85 -20.83 -15.56
CA TYR A 192 13.44 -20.91 -14.15
C TYR A 192 12.51 -22.09 -13.82
N GLY A 193 11.86 -22.70 -14.82
CA GLY A 193 10.97 -23.86 -14.68
C GLY A 193 11.69 -25.22 -14.79
N ALA A 194 12.99 -25.24 -15.12
CA ALA A 194 13.79 -26.45 -15.15
C ALA A 194 14.00 -26.99 -13.71
N PRO A 195 13.75 -28.30 -13.44
CA PRO A 195 14.08 -28.90 -12.16
C PRO A 195 15.55 -28.63 -11.82
N LEU A 196 15.80 -28.14 -10.59
CA LEU A 196 17.18 -27.96 -10.11
C LEU A 196 17.95 -29.28 -10.34
N PRO A 197 19.13 -29.24 -10.99
CA PRO A 197 19.94 -30.44 -11.11
C PRO A 197 20.19 -30.99 -9.70
N PRO A 198 20.17 -32.33 -9.51
CA PRO A 198 20.47 -32.92 -8.21
C PRO A 198 21.79 -32.35 -7.69
N PRO A 199 21.92 -32.07 -6.38
CA PRO A 199 23.17 -31.58 -5.83
C PRO A 199 24.28 -32.53 -6.25
N SER A 200 25.27 -31.98 -6.95
CA SER A 200 26.41 -32.75 -7.44
C SER A 200 27.05 -33.48 -6.25
N PRO A 201 27.32 -34.80 -6.36
CA PRO A 201 28.02 -35.51 -5.31
C PRO A 201 29.34 -34.79 -5.06
N SER A 202 29.62 -34.50 -3.79
CA SER A 202 30.86 -33.90 -3.35
C SER A 202 32.00 -34.87 -3.68
N THR A 203 32.63 -34.66 -4.82
CA THR A 203 33.86 -35.33 -5.20
C THR A 203 34.91 -34.24 -5.32
N ASP A 204 35.93 -34.35 -4.50
CA ASP A 204 37.12 -33.52 -4.47
C ASP A 204 37.84 -33.56 -5.83
N ASP A 205 37.49 -32.68 -6.78
CA ASP A 205 38.24 -32.46 -8.02
C ASP A 205 38.25 -30.96 -8.41
N PRO A 206 39.40 -30.39 -8.81
CA PRO A 206 39.55 -28.98 -9.16
C PRO A 206 39.19 -28.74 -10.62
N GLU A 207 37.93 -28.95 -11.00
CA GLU A 207 37.43 -28.41 -12.26
C GLU A 207 35.96 -28.03 -12.11
N THR A 208 35.76 -26.76 -11.74
CA THR A 208 34.44 -26.13 -11.65
C THR A 208 33.86 -25.96 -13.06
N THR A 209 33.30 -27.02 -13.63
CA THR A 209 32.29 -26.86 -14.68
C THR A 209 30.95 -26.62 -14.00
N SER A 210 30.65 -25.34 -13.77
CA SER A 210 29.27 -24.87 -13.53
C SER A 210 28.33 -25.48 -14.58
N PRO A 211 27.08 -25.82 -14.21
CA PRO A 211 26.09 -26.27 -15.18
C PRO A 211 25.91 -25.16 -16.22
N THR A 212 26.45 -25.37 -17.42
CA THR A 212 26.37 -24.41 -18.52
C THR A 212 25.03 -24.61 -19.21
N LEU A 213 24.13 -23.65 -19.00
CA LEU A 213 22.95 -23.49 -19.85
C LEU A 213 23.40 -23.46 -21.32
N PRO A 214 22.67 -24.10 -22.25
CA PRO A 214 23.04 -24.11 -23.66
C PRO A 214 23.28 -22.68 -24.15
N HIS A 215 24.40 -22.45 -24.85
CA HIS A 215 24.84 -21.09 -25.24
C HIS A 215 23.76 -20.28 -25.96
N SER A 216 22.87 -20.94 -26.71
CA SER A 216 21.73 -20.31 -27.39
C SER A 216 20.66 -19.73 -26.44
N MET A 217 20.52 -20.25 -25.23
CA MET A 217 19.61 -19.74 -24.20
C MET A 217 20.21 -18.51 -23.50
N ILE A 218 21.53 -18.53 -23.27
CA ILE A 218 22.26 -17.37 -22.76
C ILE A 218 22.20 -16.23 -23.78
N GLU A 219 22.43 -16.49 -25.08
CA GLU A 219 22.33 -15.45 -26.12
C GLU A 219 20.93 -14.81 -26.19
N LYS A 220 19.86 -15.60 -26.04
CA LYS A 220 18.48 -15.07 -25.98
C LYS A 220 18.19 -14.29 -24.70
N PHE A 221 18.72 -14.73 -23.57
CA PHE A 221 18.60 -14.04 -22.29
C PHE A 221 19.38 -12.71 -22.28
N VAL A 222 20.52 -12.68 -22.95
CA VAL A 222 21.42 -11.52 -23.06
C VAL A 222 20.93 -10.49 -24.08
N ALA A 223 20.13 -10.92 -25.08
CA ALA A 223 19.61 -10.06 -26.14
C ALA A 223 18.70 -8.92 -25.65
N GLY A 224 18.12 -9.03 -24.45
CA GLY A 224 17.14 -8.08 -23.93
C GLY A 224 17.66 -6.68 -23.59
N GLY A 225 18.99 -6.50 -23.51
CA GLY A 225 19.66 -5.19 -23.42
C GLY A 225 19.43 -4.35 -22.16
N ALA A 226 18.28 -4.47 -21.48
CA ALA A 226 17.92 -3.69 -20.29
C ALA A 226 18.76 -4.07 -19.05
N TYR A 227 19.01 -5.37 -18.85
CA TYR A 227 19.97 -5.86 -17.85
C TYR A 227 21.34 -5.20 -18.03
N TYR A 228 21.86 -5.23 -19.27
CA TYR A 228 23.15 -4.64 -19.62
C TYR A 228 23.14 -3.12 -19.59
N ALA A 229 22.03 -2.45 -19.89
CA ALA A 229 21.91 -1.00 -19.81
C ALA A 229 22.01 -0.52 -18.35
N ILE A 230 21.41 -1.23 -17.40
CA ILE A 230 21.50 -0.92 -15.98
C ILE A 230 22.91 -1.26 -15.45
N GLU A 231 23.46 -2.40 -15.86
CA GLU A 231 24.82 -2.82 -15.48
C GLU A 231 25.93 -1.95 -16.09
N SER A 232 25.72 -1.39 -17.29
CA SER A 232 26.69 -0.49 -17.96
C SER A 232 26.61 0.96 -17.47
N GLN A 233 25.48 1.37 -16.87
CA GLN A 233 25.34 2.65 -16.16
C GLN A 233 26.06 2.68 -14.80
N ARG A 234 26.84 1.63 -14.48
CA ARG A 234 27.74 1.48 -13.34
C ARG A 234 28.88 2.51 -13.35
N THR A 235 28.54 3.78 -13.18
CA THR A 235 29.49 4.87 -12.97
C THR A 235 29.50 5.21 -11.48
N GLY A 236 30.46 4.68 -10.71
CA GLY A 236 30.67 5.10 -9.31
C GLY A 236 30.49 4.05 -8.19
N GLY A 237 30.51 2.75 -8.50
CA GLY A 237 30.69 1.70 -7.46
C GLY A 237 29.46 1.36 -6.61
N VAL A 238 28.28 1.93 -6.87
CA VAL A 238 27.02 1.52 -6.25
C VAL A 238 26.52 0.24 -6.92
N THR A 239 26.76 -0.91 -6.30
CA THR A 239 26.17 -2.19 -6.70
C THR A 239 24.69 -2.19 -6.32
N LEU A 240 23.80 -2.16 -7.31
CA LEU A 240 22.37 -2.36 -7.09
C LEU A 240 22.13 -3.82 -6.72
N ASP A 241 22.16 -4.12 -5.42
CA ASP A 241 22.01 -5.48 -4.91
C ASP A 241 20.53 -5.92 -4.95
N ASN A 242 20.28 -7.12 -5.47
CA ASN A 242 18.99 -7.79 -5.58
C ASN A 242 17.85 -7.00 -6.28
N PRO A 243 18.01 -6.67 -7.59
CA PRO A 243 17.00 -5.92 -8.35
C PRO A 243 15.65 -6.63 -8.48
N ASP A 244 15.65 -7.96 -8.50
CA ASP A 244 14.47 -8.82 -8.46
C ASP A 244 13.66 -8.65 -7.16
N GLN A 245 14.33 -8.57 -6.01
CA GLN A 245 13.68 -8.32 -4.74
C GLN A 245 13.10 -6.90 -4.70
N ARG A 246 13.80 -5.91 -5.24
CA ARG A 246 13.27 -4.55 -5.36
C ARG A 246 12.02 -4.50 -6.24
N ILE A 247 12.05 -5.11 -7.43
CA ILE A 247 10.87 -5.18 -8.31
C ILE A 247 9.71 -5.88 -7.59
N THR A 248 9.96 -7.01 -6.93
CA THR A 248 8.92 -7.76 -6.23
C THR A 248 8.30 -6.98 -5.07
N GLU A 249 9.13 -6.31 -4.26
CA GLU A 249 8.67 -5.55 -3.10
C GLU A 249 7.96 -4.25 -3.51
N ASP A 250 8.46 -3.57 -4.54
CA ASP A 250 7.85 -2.36 -5.09
C ASP A 250 6.51 -2.69 -5.75
N VAL A 251 6.42 -3.76 -6.56
CA VAL A 251 5.16 -4.21 -7.19
C VAL A 251 4.16 -4.63 -6.11
N ARG A 252 4.58 -5.36 -5.08
CA ARG A 252 3.72 -5.74 -3.95
C ARG A 252 3.13 -4.52 -3.25
N SER A 253 3.99 -3.55 -2.92
CA SER A 253 3.57 -2.33 -2.22
C SER A 253 2.68 -1.46 -3.10
N PHE A 254 3.01 -1.36 -4.39
CA PHE A 254 2.24 -0.66 -5.40
C PHE A 254 0.83 -1.23 -5.55
N THR A 255 0.68 -2.51 -5.83
CA THR A 255 -0.64 -3.12 -6.09
C THR A 255 -1.53 -3.08 -4.84
N LYS A 256 -0.97 -3.43 -3.67
CA LYS A 256 -1.71 -3.44 -2.41
C LYS A 256 -2.17 -2.04 -1.99
N SER A 257 -1.27 -1.06 -2.04
CA SER A 257 -1.58 0.31 -1.59
C SER A 257 -2.55 0.98 -2.55
N SER A 258 -2.36 0.81 -3.85
CA SER A 258 -3.22 1.40 -4.86
C SER A 258 -4.63 0.83 -4.82
N LEU A 259 -4.77 -0.49 -4.68
CA LEU A 259 -6.08 -1.13 -4.53
C LEU A 259 -6.75 -0.72 -3.21
N SER A 260 -6.01 -0.71 -2.10
CA SER A 260 -6.55 -0.26 -0.82
C SER A 260 -7.03 1.18 -0.89
N PHE A 261 -6.21 2.09 -1.41
CA PHE A 261 -6.52 3.51 -1.47
C PHE A 261 -7.73 3.80 -2.37
N SER A 262 -7.78 3.20 -3.57
CA SER A 262 -8.91 3.36 -4.50
C SER A 262 -10.23 2.87 -3.90
N LEU A 263 -10.24 1.70 -3.26
CA LEU A 263 -11.42 1.16 -2.60
C LEU A 263 -11.80 1.95 -1.35
N THR A 264 -10.82 2.44 -0.59
CA THR A 264 -11.07 3.33 0.55
C THR A 264 -11.73 4.62 0.08
N ILE A 265 -11.25 5.26 -0.98
CA ILE A 265 -11.91 6.46 -1.54
C ILE A 265 -13.33 6.13 -1.96
N LEU A 266 -13.53 5.05 -2.72
CA LEU A 266 -14.85 4.64 -3.19
C LEU A 266 -15.82 4.45 -2.02
N ARG A 267 -15.40 3.67 -1.01
CA ARG A 267 -16.17 3.43 0.20
C ARG A 267 -16.45 4.73 0.95
N SER A 268 -15.44 5.56 1.16
CA SER A 268 -15.58 6.83 1.88
C SER A 268 -16.55 7.77 1.19
N VAL A 269 -16.56 7.83 -0.15
CA VAL A 269 -17.54 8.63 -0.90
C VAL A 269 -18.96 8.10 -0.69
N VAL A 270 -19.15 6.78 -0.79
CA VAL A 270 -20.47 6.13 -0.60
C VAL A 270 -20.98 6.30 0.83
N ASP A 271 -20.13 6.06 1.82
CA ASP A 271 -20.46 6.20 3.24
C ASP A 271 -20.77 7.68 3.54
N LEU A 272 -19.95 8.61 3.07
CA LEU A 272 -20.17 10.05 3.26
C LEU A 272 -21.50 10.49 2.64
N ALA A 273 -21.80 10.10 1.41
CA ALA A 273 -23.06 10.44 0.75
C ALA A 273 -24.26 9.85 1.50
N SER A 274 -24.16 8.59 1.91
CA SER A 274 -25.22 7.88 2.63
C SER A 274 -25.49 8.50 4.01
N PHE A 275 -24.45 8.69 4.83
CA PHE A 275 -24.60 9.31 6.14
C PHE A 275 -25.01 10.77 6.06
N SER A 276 -24.52 11.52 5.06
CA SER A 276 -24.97 12.88 4.78
C SER A 276 -26.47 12.91 4.47
N ALA A 277 -26.96 12.00 3.62
CA ALA A 277 -28.38 11.91 3.28
C ALA A 277 -29.26 11.55 4.49
N ILE A 278 -28.80 10.61 5.33
CA ILE A 278 -29.49 10.21 6.56
C ILE A 278 -29.57 11.39 7.54
N LEU A 279 -28.45 12.07 7.79
CA LEU A 279 -28.41 13.21 8.70
C LEU A 279 -29.25 14.38 8.19
N TRP A 280 -29.23 14.67 6.90
CA TRP A 280 -30.07 15.70 6.31
C TRP A 280 -31.57 15.40 6.50
N SER A 281 -31.96 14.14 6.33
CA SER A 281 -33.35 13.69 6.46
C SER A 281 -33.87 13.81 7.90
N ILE A 282 -33.04 13.47 8.90
CA ILE A 282 -33.48 13.43 10.30
C ILE A 282 -33.23 14.77 11.03
N TYR A 283 -32.05 15.38 10.85
CA TYR A 283 -31.63 16.59 11.57
C TYR A 283 -30.84 17.56 10.65
N PRO A 284 -31.50 18.35 9.79
CA PRO A 284 -30.84 19.22 8.81
C PRO A 284 -30.01 20.36 9.45
N VAL A 285 -30.44 20.87 10.60
CA VAL A 285 -29.70 21.92 11.33
C VAL A 285 -28.36 21.39 11.84
N LEU A 286 -28.36 20.19 12.41
CA LEU A 286 -27.14 19.55 12.92
C LEU A 286 -26.14 19.28 11.79
N PHE A 287 -26.63 18.85 10.63
CA PHE A 287 -25.80 18.64 9.45
C PHE A 287 -25.04 19.93 9.07
N GLY A 288 -25.72 21.08 9.02
CA GLY A 288 -25.08 22.37 8.75
C GLY A 288 -23.98 22.72 9.76
N VAL A 289 -24.22 22.48 11.05
CA VAL A 289 -23.21 22.72 12.11
C VAL A 289 -21.97 21.83 11.91
N ILE A 290 -22.16 20.55 11.57
CA ILE A 290 -21.05 19.62 11.33
C ILE A 290 -20.20 20.07 10.14
N ILE A 291 -20.80 20.57 9.05
CA ILE A 291 -20.08 21.08 7.88
C ILE A 291 -19.21 22.30 8.24
N VAL A 292 -19.75 23.24 9.02
CA VAL A 292 -19.00 24.40 9.50
C VAL A 292 -17.85 23.95 10.39
N TYR A 293 -18.12 23.06 11.35
CA TYR A 293 -17.10 22.53 12.26
C TYR A 293 -15.97 21.82 11.51
N ALA A 294 -16.31 20.95 10.55
CA ALA A 294 -15.33 20.21 9.76
C ALA A 294 -14.46 21.14 8.89
N SER A 295 -15.07 22.18 8.32
CA SER A 295 -14.38 23.17 7.48
C SER A 295 -13.40 24.01 8.30
N VAL A 296 -13.81 24.47 9.49
CA VAL A 296 -12.94 25.20 10.43
C VAL A 296 -11.80 24.31 10.92
N GLY A 297 -12.09 23.08 11.35
CA GLY A 297 -11.07 22.14 11.81
C GLY A 297 -10.04 21.79 10.73
N THR A 298 -10.49 21.57 9.49
CA THR A 298 -9.60 21.31 8.35
C THR A 298 -8.73 22.52 8.05
N GLY A 299 -9.31 23.73 8.04
CA GLY A 299 -8.57 24.97 7.82
C GLY A 299 -7.46 25.20 8.86
N VAL A 300 -7.79 25.04 10.14
CA VAL A 300 -6.81 25.16 11.23
C VAL A 300 -5.70 24.11 11.09
N THR A 301 -6.06 22.86 10.80
CA THR A 301 -5.08 21.78 10.62
C THR A 301 -4.11 22.06 9.48
N VAL A 302 -4.58 22.56 8.34
CA VAL A 302 -3.73 22.89 7.18
C VAL A 302 -2.78 24.05 7.52
N VAL A 303 -3.26 25.08 8.21
CA VAL A 303 -2.44 26.24 8.61
C VAL A 303 -1.34 25.82 9.58
N LEU A 304 -1.67 25.03 10.60
CA LEU A 304 -0.69 24.53 11.58
C LEU A 304 0.29 23.55 10.93
N GLY A 305 -0.19 22.64 10.10
CA GLY A 305 0.63 21.63 9.42
C GLY A 305 1.69 22.25 8.50
N LYS A 306 1.31 23.26 7.71
CA LYS A 306 2.27 23.98 6.85
C LYS A 306 3.41 24.62 7.64
N ARG A 307 3.11 25.19 8.81
CA ARG A 307 4.14 25.78 9.68
C ARG A 307 5.06 24.71 10.28
N LEU A 308 4.50 23.58 10.70
CA LEU A 308 5.26 22.51 11.35
C LEU A 308 6.21 21.79 10.38
N ILE A 309 5.80 21.62 9.12
CA ILE A 309 6.61 20.99 8.08
C ILE A 309 7.88 21.80 7.81
N ASN A 310 7.76 23.12 7.66
CA ASN A 310 8.94 23.97 7.43
C ASN A 310 9.93 23.90 8.60
N LEU A 311 9.44 23.94 9.84
CA LEU A 311 10.28 23.81 11.03
C LEU A 311 10.98 22.45 11.10
N ASN A 312 10.31 21.38 10.68
CA ASN A 312 10.88 20.04 10.65
C ASN A 312 11.97 19.91 9.57
N TYR A 313 11.77 20.51 8.40
CA TYR A 313 12.82 20.58 7.37
C TYR A 313 14.03 21.36 7.86
N ASP A 314 13.83 22.53 8.47
CA ASP A 314 14.93 23.35 9.02
C ASP A 314 15.71 22.59 10.11
N ALA A 315 15.02 21.83 10.96
CA ALA A 315 15.64 21.00 11.98
C ALA A 315 16.46 19.85 11.37
N LEU A 316 15.87 19.11 10.41
CA LEU A 316 16.55 18.02 9.72
C LEU A 316 17.79 18.49 8.95
N GLN A 317 17.75 19.68 8.37
CA GLN A 317 18.89 20.25 7.66
C GLN A 317 20.03 20.58 8.63
N ARG A 318 19.72 21.19 9.79
CA ARG A 318 20.73 21.44 10.84
C ARG A 318 21.30 20.16 11.44
N GLU A 319 20.51 19.08 11.56
CA GLU A 319 21.00 17.77 12.01
C GLU A 319 21.90 17.10 10.97
N ALA A 320 21.65 17.32 9.68
CA ALA A 320 22.49 16.81 8.59
C ALA A 320 23.80 17.59 8.42
N ASP A 321 23.81 18.87 8.81
CA ASP A 321 24.99 19.76 8.75
C ASP A 321 25.96 19.60 9.95
N MET A 322 25.62 18.78 10.96
CA MET A 322 26.46 18.45 12.13
C MET A 322 27.33 17.21 11.93
#